data_AF-A0A016TYD0-F1
#
_entry.id   AF-A0A016TYD0-F1
#
_cell.length_a   1.000
_cell.length_b   1.000
_cell.length_c   1.000
_cell.angle_alpha   90.00
_cell.angle_beta   90.00
_cell.angle_gamma   90.00
#
_symmetry.space_group_name_H-M   'P 1'
#
loop_
_entity.id
_entity.type
_entity.pdbx_description
1 polymer ?
#
loop_
_entity_poly.entity_id
_entity_poly.type
_entity_poly.pdbx_seq_one_letter_code
_entity_poly.pdbx_strand_id
1 'polypeptide(L)'
;MGQSAVEQLDGVNDIWKVETTSTTCESCVLLLQNVKDSMPAVIKFTEEMLHDVIMNVCSSTPQALREICERFETRVVHELFMWIVKMEQRIQPGRECTFPHFCTTLTTKPSTTTEAQPSTTTGHGFLPFF
;
A
#
# COMPACT_ATOMS: atom_id res chain seq x y z
N MET A 1 -28.35 -46.44 5.18
CA MET A 1 -27.74 -46.62 6.53
C MET A 1 -26.32 -47.12 6.28
N GLY A 2 -25.22 -46.44 6.56
CA GLY A 2 -24.96 -45.12 7.10
C GLY A 2 -23.57 -44.67 6.62
N GLN A 3 -23.40 -43.36 6.50
CA GLN A 3 -22.12 -42.65 6.34
C GLN A 3 -21.39 -42.58 7.68
N SER A 4 -20.06 -42.72 7.66
CA SER A 4 -19.06 -42.06 8.53
C SER A 4 -17.74 -42.84 8.47
N ALA A 5 -16.55 -42.26 8.50
CA ALA A 5 -16.09 -40.88 8.42
C ALA A 5 -14.57 -41.01 8.23
N VAL A 6 -13.98 -40.30 7.28
CA VAL A 6 -12.52 -40.10 7.24
C VAL A 6 -12.30 -38.72 7.84
N GLU A 7 -11.62 -38.68 8.99
CA GLU A 7 -11.25 -37.46 9.71
C GLU A 7 -10.54 -36.48 8.77
N GLN A 8 -11.15 -35.31 8.59
CA GLN A 8 -10.58 -34.17 7.90
C GLN A 8 -9.96 -33.28 8.96
N LEU A 9 -8.62 -33.21 8.96
CA LEU A 9 -7.87 -32.22 9.73
C LEU A 9 -8.00 -30.87 9.00
N ASP A 10 -9.10 -30.18 9.25
CA ASP A 10 -9.29 -28.79 8.85
C ASP A 10 -8.47 -27.89 9.78
N GLY A 11 -7.48 -27.20 9.21
CA GLY A 11 -6.91 -26.05 9.88
C GLY A 11 -5.47 -25.72 9.54
N VAL A 12 -5.15 -25.50 8.26
CA VAL A 12 -4.25 -24.43 7.75
C VAL A 12 -4.43 -24.36 6.23
N ASN A 13 -5.53 -23.81 5.68
CA ASN A 13 -5.56 -23.57 4.22
C ASN A 13 -6.55 -22.51 3.68
N ASP A 14 -6.81 -21.40 4.38
CA ASP A 14 -7.68 -20.34 3.84
C ASP A 14 -7.09 -18.94 3.96
N ILE A 15 -5.84 -18.78 3.53
CA ILE A 15 -5.23 -17.47 3.32
C ILE A 15 -4.65 -17.51 1.89
N TRP A 16 -5.17 -16.64 1.00
CA TRP A 16 -4.86 -16.52 -0.44
C TRP A 16 -5.64 -17.42 -1.43
N LYS A 17 -6.97 -17.41 -1.39
CA LYS A 17 -7.75 -17.83 -2.56
C LYS A 17 -7.72 -16.73 -3.62
N VAL A 18 -6.63 -16.67 -4.39
CA VAL A 18 -6.53 -15.81 -5.59
C VAL A 18 -7.50 -16.37 -6.62
N GLU A 19 -8.62 -15.69 -6.86
CA GLU A 19 -9.51 -16.03 -7.97
C GLU A 19 -8.73 -15.96 -9.29
N THR A 20 -8.85 -17.02 -10.09
CA THR A 20 -8.04 -17.34 -11.28
C THR A 20 -8.35 -16.46 -12.51
N THR A 21 -8.36 -15.14 -12.33
CA THR A 21 -8.37 -14.13 -13.41
C THR A 21 -7.49 -12.92 -13.11
N SER A 22 -6.68 -12.94 -12.05
CA SER A 22 -5.93 -11.75 -11.62
C SER A 22 -4.63 -11.54 -12.39
N THR A 23 -4.38 -10.31 -12.83
CA THR A 23 -3.09 -9.92 -13.43
C THR A 23 -1.98 -9.85 -12.37
N THR A 24 -0.72 -9.93 -12.79
CA THR A 24 0.43 -9.74 -11.89
C THR A 24 0.39 -8.39 -11.14
N CYS A 25 -0.13 -7.34 -11.79
CA CYS A 25 -0.31 -6.02 -11.18
C CYS A 25 -1.35 -6.06 -10.05
N GLU A 26 -2.53 -6.63 -10.32
CA GLU A 26 -3.59 -6.75 -9.31
C GLU A 26 -3.17 -7.60 -8.12
N SER A 27 -2.48 -8.71 -8.39
CA SER A 27 -1.93 -9.58 -7.33
C SER A 27 -0.92 -8.85 -6.45
N CYS A 28 -0.05 -8.03 -7.05
CA CYS A 28 0.88 -7.20 -6.30
C CYS A 28 0.14 -6.14 -5.45
N VAL A 29 -0.83 -5.44 -6.05
CA VAL A 29 -1.59 -4.39 -5.35
C VAL A 29 -2.32 -4.98 -4.16
N LEU A 30 -2.95 -6.15 -4.34
CA LEU A 30 -3.62 -6.87 -3.27
C LEU A 30 -2.64 -7.30 -2.17
N LEU A 31 -1.49 -7.86 -2.53
CA LEU A 31 -0.45 -8.23 -1.57
C LEU A 31 -0.01 -7.03 -0.74
N LEU A 32 0.37 -5.92 -1.39
CA LEU A 32 0.86 -4.74 -0.68
C LEU A 32 -0.24 -4.03 0.12
N GLN A 33 -1.50 -4.14 -0.31
CA GLN A 33 -2.65 -3.69 0.49
C GLN A 33 -2.76 -4.53 1.78
N ASN A 34 -2.66 -5.86 1.68
CA ASN A 34 -2.70 -6.73 2.85
C ASN A 34 -1.50 -6.49 3.79
N VAL A 35 -0.32 -6.22 3.24
CA VAL A 35 0.87 -5.83 4.04
C VAL A 35 0.59 -4.54 4.79
N LYS A 36 0.07 -3.51 4.11
CA LYS A 36 -0.29 -2.23 4.71
C LYS A 36 -1.27 -2.38 5.87
N ASP A 37 -2.30 -3.19 5.69
CA ASP A 37 -3.33 -3.40 6.70
C ASP A 37 -2.84 -4.25 7.88
N SER A 38 -1.84 -5.11 7.65
CA SER A 38 -1.23 -5.96 8.68
C SER A 38 -0.08 -5.29 9.44
N MET A 39 0.56 -4.26 8.86
CA MET A 39 1.71 -3.57 9.45
C MET A 39 1.46 -3.06 10.89
N PRO A 40 0.32 -2.43 11.22
CA PRO A 40 0.05 -1.97 12.58
C PRO A 40 0.05 -3.09 13.64
N ALA A 41 -0.22 -4.34 13.26
CA ALA A 41 -0.23 -5.48 14.17
C ALA A 41 1.18 -6.05 14.44
N VAL A 42 2.14 -5.81 13.52
CA VAL A 42 3.49 -6.37 13.60
C VAL A 42 4.56 -5.34 14.02
N ILE A 43 4.34 -4.06 13.73
CA ILE A 43 5.26 -2.99 14.13
C ILE A 43 5.14 -2.76 15.64
N LYS A 44 6.20 -3.12 16.36
CA LYS A 44 6.36 -2.82 17.79
C LYS A 44 7.30 -1.65 17.97
N PHE A 45 7.06 -0.54 17.28
CA PHE A 45 7.83 0.69 17.48
C PHE A 45 7.10 1.58 18.49
N THR A 46 7.82 2.04 19.52
CA THR A 46 7.26 2.85 20.61
C THR A 46 8.03 4.15 20.74
N GLU A 47 7.37 5.15 21.30
CA GLU A 47 7.99 6.45 21.57
C GLU A 47 9.17 6.33 22.55
N GLU A 48 9.06 5.43 23.53
CA GLU A 48 10.14 5.11 24.47
C GLU A 48 11.37 4.54 23.77
N MET A 49 11.19 3.59 22.82
CA MET A 49 12.30 3.07 22.04
C MET A 49 12.99 4.17 21.20
N LEU A 50 12.21 5.09 20.64
CA LEU A 50 12.77 6.23 19.92
C LEU A 50 13.56 7.16 20.85
N HIS A 51 12.99 7.47 22.01
CA HIS A 51 13.64 8.28 23.04
C HIS A 51 14.99 7.67 23.44
N ASP A 52 15.02 6.38 23.77
CA ASP A 52 16.24 5.71 24.23
C ASP A 52 17.34 5.70 23.17
N VAL A 53 16.97 5.49 21.90
CA VAL A 53 17.92 5.57 20.79
C VAL A 53 18.48 6.99 20.66
N ILE A 54 17.64 8.02 20.75
CA ILE A 54 18.08 9.42 20.70
C ILE A 54 19.04 9.72 21.86
N MET A 55 18.69 9.32 23.08
CA MET A 55 19.52 9.55 24.26
C MET A 55 20.87 8.85 24.16
N ASN A 56 20.89 7.60 23.68
CA ASN A 56 22.13 6.86 23.47
C ASN A 56 23.04 7.56 22.44
N VAL A 57 22.50 8.00 21.31
CA VAL A 57 23.26 8.78 20.31
C VAL A 57 23.80 10.06 20.95
N CYS A 58 22.93 10.80 21.67
CA CYS A 58 23.28 12.06 22.29
C CYS A 58 24.34 11.95 23.39
N SER A 59 24.41 10.82 24.11
CA SER A 59 25.44 10.57 25.12
C SER A 59 26.87 10.49 24.56
N SER A 60 27.00 10.12 23.29
CA SER A 60 28.29 9.93 22.59
C SER A 60 28.61 11.04 21.59
N THR A 61 27.77 12.08 21.54
CA THR A 61 27.78 13.09 20.50
C THR A 61 28.76 14.24 20.82
N PRO A 62 29.58 14.71 19.86
CA PRO A 62 30.46 15.85 20.07
C PRO A 62 29.73 17.13 20.45
N GLN A 63 30.41 18.02 21.19
CA GLN A 63 29.86 19.30 21.68
C GLN A 63 29.13 20.12 20.60
N ALA A 64 29.61 20.08 19.34
CA ALA A 64 29.03 20.79 18.21
C ALA A 64 27.58 20.41 17.87
N LEU A 65 27.12 19.23 18.32
CA LEU A 65 25.77 18.72 18.09
C LEU A 65 24.93 18.69 19.38
N ARG A 66 25.47 19.19 20.50
CA ARG A 66 24.81 19.12 21.82
C ARG A 66 23.49 19.88 21.87
N GLU A 67 23.43 21.05 21.23
CA GLU A 67 22.19 21.84 21.13
C GLU A 67 21.07 21.10 20.40
N ILE A 68 21.42 20.30 19.38
CA ILE A 68 20.45 19.48 18.65
C ILE A 68 19.92 18.38 19.57
N CYS A 69 20.80 17.72 20.32
CA CYS A 69 20.44 16.70 21.29
C CYS A 69 19.52 17.23 22.40
N GLU A 70 19.85 18.38 22.99
CA GLU A 70 19.01 19.05 24.00
C GLU A 70 17.60 19.38 23.45
N ARG A 71 17.51 19.74 22.16
CA ARG A 71 16.24 20.02 21.49
C ARG A 71 15.40 18.76 21.28
N PHE A 72 16.03 17.65 20.86
CA PHE A 72 15.34 16.39 20.67
C PHE A 72 14.81 15.85 21.99
N GLU A 73 15.64 15.80 23.03
CA GLU A 73 15.30 15.32 24.38
C GLU A 73 14.08 16.05 24.98
N THR A 74 13.97 17.36 24.76
CA THR A 74 12.97 18.18 25.47
C THR A 74 11.69 18.48 24.70
N ARG A 75 11.69 18.38 23.35
CA ARG A 75 10.59 18.96 22.55
C ARG A 75 10.14 18.18 21.33
N VAL A 76 10.93 17.25 20.80
CA VAL A 76 10.71 16.76 19.43
C VAL A 76 10.48 15.26 19.33
N VAL A 77 10.75 14.48 20.38
CA VAL A 77 10.58 13.01 20.34
C VAL A 77 9.15 12.62 19.95
N HIS A 78 8.14 13.21 20.57
CA HIS A 78 6.74 12.89 20.30
C HIS A 78 6.34 13.18 18.84
N GLU A 79 6.65 14.38 18.36
CA GLU A 79 6.34 14.79 16.97
C GLU A 79 7.08 13.92 15.96
N LEU A 80 8.34 13.58 16.25
CA LEU A 80 9.13 12.67 15.42
C LEU A 80 8.53 11.26 15.41
N PHE A 81 8.12 10.74 16.57
CA PHE A 81 7.48 9.44 16.69
C PHE A 81 6.20 9.38 15.84
N MET A 82 5.31 10.36 16.03
CA MET A 82 4.06 10.46 15.26
C MET A 82 4.31 10.58 13.76
N TRP A 83 5.36 11.32 13.36
CA TRP A 83 5.76 11.42 11.96
C TRP A 83 6.27 10.07 11.41
N ILE A 84 7.12 9.35 12.14
CA ILE A 84 7.65 8.02 11.74
C ILE A 84 6.50 7.04 11.56
N VAL A 85 5.61 6.91 12.56
CA VAL A 85 4.44 6.01 12.49
C VAL A 85 3.56 6.34 11.30
N LYS A 86 3.31 7.63 11.06
CA LYS A 86 2.54 8.10 9.90
C LYS A 86 3.23 7.77 8.58
N MET A 87 4.55 7.76 8.52
CA MET A 87 5.33 7.46 7.32
C MET A 87 5.39 5.96 7.03
N GLU A 88 5.55 5.11 8.05
CA GLU A 88 5.53 3.64 7.89
C GLU A 88 4.20 3.14 7.32
N GLN A 89 3.09 3.81 7.66
CA GLN A 89 1.77 3.47 7.11
C GLN A 89 1.55 3.91 5.65
N ARG A 90 2.54 4.59 5.01
CA ARG A 90 2.40 5.10 3.63
C ARG A 90 2.79 4.10 2.55
N ILE A 91 2.47 2.82 2.72
CA ILE A 91 2.41 1.92 1.57
C ILE A 91 1.31 2.46 0.64
N GLN A 92 1.68 2.76 -0.61
CA GLN A 92 0.84 3.16 -1.74
C GLN A 92 0.87 2.04 -2.80
N PRO A 93 0.12 0.94 -2.62
CA PRO A 93 0.31 -0.31 -3.37
C PRO A 93 0.53 -0.15 -4.87
N GLY A 94 -0.21 0.72 -5.55
CA GLY A 94 0.01 0.98 -6.99
C GLY A 94 1.40 1.54 -7.34
N ARG A 95 1.94 2.45 -6.52
CA ARG A 95 3.29 3.00 -6.71
C ARG A 95 4.34 1.94 -6.43
N GLU A 96 4.25 1.22 -5.32
CA GLU A 96 5.25 0.22 -4.99
C GLU A 96 5.17 -1.03 -5.87
N CYS A 97 4.03 -1.33 -6.50
CA CYS A 97 3.94 -2.35 -7.54
C CYS A 97 4.49 -1.90 -8.90
N THR A 98 4.63 -0.59 -9.12
CA THR A 98 5.25 -0.05 -10.33
C THR A 98 6.77 -0.17 -10.29
N PHE A 99 7.38 -0.01 -9.10
CA PHE A 99 8.84 -0.11 -8.91
C PHE A 99 9.45 -1.46 -9.36
N PRO A 100 8.93 -2.63 -8.98
CA PRO A 100 9.36 -3.94 -9.46
C PRO A 100 8.74 -4.33 -10.82
N HIS A 101 8.08 -3.40 -11.51
CA HIS A 101 7.42 -3.60 -12.81
C HIS A 101 6.24 -4.58 -12.81
N PHE A 102 5.62 -4.86 -11.66
CA PHE A 102 4.37 -5.63 -11.63
C PHE A 102 3.22 -4.85 -12.26
N CYS A 103 3.21 -3.53 -12.08
CA CYS A 103 2.33 -2.61 -12.77
C CYS A 103 3.13 -1.75 -13.76
N THR A 104 2.59 -1.50 -14.94
CA THR A 104 3.11 -0.45 -15.83
C THR A 104 2.80 0.91 -15.20
N THR A 105 3.69 1.89 -15.32
CA THR A 105 3.36 3.29 -15.01
C THR A 105 2.06 3.63 -15.72
N LEU A 106 1.04 4.08 -14.99
CA LEU A 106 -0.23 4.52 -15.55
C LEU A 106 0.01 5.73 -16.45
N THR A 107 0.52 5.54 -17.66
CA THR A 107 0.21 6.42 -18.77
C THR A 107 -1.28 6.18 -19.00
N THR A 108 -2.09 7.16 -18.61
CA THR A 108 -3.54 7.18 -18.76
C THR A 108 -3.93 6.66 -20.14
N LYS A 109 -4.28 5.38 -20.23
CA LYS A 109 -4.99 4.84 -21.39
C LYS A 109 -6.46 5.14 -21.10
N PRO A 110 -7.13 6.01 -21.87
CA PRO A 110 -8.57 6.13 -21.78
C PRO A 110 -9.14 4.74 -22.03
N SER A 111 -9.84 4.20 -21.05
CA SER A 111 -10.53 2.92 -21.20
C SER A 111 -11.51 3.08 -22.36
N THR A 112 -11.22 2.44 -23.49
CA THR A 112 -12.15 2.30 -24.59
C THR A 112 -13.28 1.40 -24.11
N THR A 113 -14.31 1.99 -23.53
CA THR A 113 -15.62 1.36 -23.41
C THR A 113 -16.33 1.57 -24.74
N THR A 114 -16.34 0.53 -25.56
CA THR A 114 -17.28 0.37 -26.67
C THR A 114 -18.68 0.33 -26.08
N GLU A 115 -19.31 1.49 -25.99
CA GLU A 115 -20.74 1.63 -25.76
C GLU A 115 -21.44 1.47 -27.12
N ALA A 116 -22.18 0.37 -27.26
CA ALA A 116 -23.04 0.13 -28.39
C ALA A 116 -24.14 1.20 -28.43
N GLN A 117 -23.98 2.21 -29.29
CA GLN A 117 -25.03 3.19 -29.56
C GLN A 117 -26.15 2.54 -30.41
N PRO A 118 -27.41 2.60 -29.98
CA PRO A 118 -28.54 2.19 -30.81
C PRO A 118 -28.77 3.21 -31.93
N SER A 119 -28.96 2.67 -33.13
CA SER A 119 -29.19 3.39 -34.37
C SER A 119 -30.47 4.23 -34.30
N THR A 120 -30.35 5.55 -34.43
CA THR A 120 -31.47 6.42 -34.79
C THR A 120 -31.26 6.99 -36.18
N THR A 121 -31.97 6.37 -37.12
CA THR A 121 -32.28 6.86 -38.47
C THR A 121 -32.95 8.23 -38.40
N THR A 122 -32.42 9.24 -39.08
CA THR A 122 -33.18 10.24 -39.84
C THR A 122 -32.23 10.88 -40.84
N GLY A 123 -32.53 10.69 -42.13
CA GLY A 123 -31.70 11.14 -43.23
C GLY A 123 -31.92 12.60 -43.63
N HIS A 124 -31.33 12.91 -44.79
CA HIS A 124 -31.29 14.18 -45.53
C HIS A 124 -30.06 15.02 -45.11
N GLY A 125 -29.08 15.35 -45.94
CA GLY A 125 -28.88 15.25 -47.38
C GLY A 125 -27.92 16.38 -47.80
N PHE A 126 -26.95 16.07 -48.66
CA PHE A 126 -26.23 16.99 -49.57
C PHE A 126 -25.12 17.95 -49.07
N LEU A 127 -23.89 17.49 -49.38
CA LEU A 127 -22.71 18.13 -50.03
C LEU A 127 -21.84 19.23 -49.35
N PRO A 128 -20.51 19.21 -49.62
CA PRO A 128 -19.51 20.09 -49.00
C PRO A 128 -19.03 21.22 -49.95
N PHE A 129 -18.02 21.97 -49.46
CA PHE A 129 -17.20 23.02 -50.10
C PHE A 129 -17.62 24.48 -49.84
N PHE A 130 -16.92 25.14 -48.92
CA PHE A 130 -16.00 26.25 -49.21
C PHE A 130 -15.01 26.43 -48.06
#